data_AF-A0A3C1S663-F1
#
_entry.id   AF-A0A3C1S663-F1
#
_cell.length_a   1.000
_cell.length_b   1.000
_cell.length_c   1.000
_cell.angle_alpha   90.00
_cell.angle_beta   90.00
_cell.angle_gamma   90.00
#
_symmetry.space_group_name_H-M   'P 1'
#
loop_
_entity.id
_entity.type
_entity.pdbx_description
1 polymer ?
#
loop_
_entity_poly.entity_id
_entity_poly.type
_entity_poly.pdbx_seq_one_letter_code
_entity_poly.pdbx_strand_id
1 'polypeptide(L)'
;MDNVTGDPGAGNESTVEEVVQAIAPITSRAARVFYPPSIAIDASTNGTFTINLYNEYTTQFATPVAVSTGAPNAIPTYAATDLYYYVTFADSTVFNTGTMSIDGNGVLTYTIIGQPTDLNALINVVFVVK
;
A
#
# COMPACT_ATOMS: atom_id res chain seq x y z
N MET A 1 -34.46 31.67 39.13
CA MET A 1 -33.88 30.33 38.91
C MET A 1 -34.31 29.91 37.52
N ASP A 2 -33.33 29.65 36.64
CA ASP A 2 -33.36 28.78 35.45
C ASP A 2 -34.48 28.98 34.40
N ASN A 3 -34.27 28.96 33.08
CA ASN A 3 -33.20 28.38 32.28
C ASN A 3 -33.32 28.87 30.81
N VAL A 4 -32.17 29.21 30.22
CA VAL A 4 -31.77 28.99 28.82
C VAL A 4 -32.69 29.44 27.68
N THR A 5 -32.26 30.52 27.04
CA THR A 5 -32.40 30.85 25.62
C THR A 5 -32.16 29.63 24.73
N GLY A 6 -33.22 29.17 24.04
CA GLY A 6 -33.07 28.25 22.91
C GLY A 6 -32.37 28.98 21.76
N ASP A 7 -31.18 28.51 21.40
CA ASP A 7 -30.42 29.04 20.27
C ASP A 7 -31.19 28.77 18.96
N PRO A 8 -31.46 29.80 18.11
CA PRO A 8 -32.18 29.63 16.85
C PRO A 8 -31.44 28.76 15.80
N GLY A 9 -30.20 28.35 16.09
CA GLY A 9 -29.32 27.63 15.16
C GLY A 9 -29.51 26.11 15.07
N ALA A 10 -30.28 25.50 15.99
CA ALA A 10 -30.36 24.03 16.14
C ALA A 10 -30.84 23.26 14.90
N GLY A 11 -31.55 23.91 13.96
CA GLY A 11 -32.00 23.27 12.72
C GLY A 11 -30.90 23.15 11.64
N ASN A 12 -29.87 24.00 11.71
CA ASN A 12 -28.78 24.01 10.73
C ASN A 12 -27.67 23.02 11.09
N GLU A 13 -27.51 22.71 12.37
CA GLU A 13 -26.44 21.81 12.85
C GLU A 13 -26.65 20.38 12.33
N SER A 14 -27.89 19.90 12.28
CA SER A 14 -28.22 18.56 11.75
C SER A 14 -27.96 18.45 10.24
N THR A 15 -28.14 19.53 9.48
CA THR A 15 -27.83 19.56 8.03
C THR A 15 -26.34 19.69 7.77
N VAL A 16 -25.62 20.42 8.63
CA VAL A 16 -24.15 20.49 8.56
C VAL A 16 -23.53 19.16 8.97
N GLU A 17 -24.05 18.47 9.99
CA GLU A 17 -23.63 17.12 10.36
C GLU A 17 -23.95 16.08 9.27
N GLU A 18 -25.11 16.17 8.62
CA GLU A 18 -25.44 15.34 7.46
C GLU A 18 -24.49 15.59 6.29
N VAL A 19 -24.16 16.85 6.00
CA VAL A 19 -23.20 17.21 4.96
C VAL A 19 -21.80 16.72 5.34
N VAL A 20 -21.36 16.88 6.60
CA VAL A 20 -20.08 16.36 7.10
C VAL A 20 -20.01 14.83 7.00
N GLN A 21 -21.08 14.11 7.33
CA GLN A 21 -21.17 12.64 7.18
C GLN A 21 -21.26 12.21 5.70
N ALA A 22 -21.88 13.00 4.83
CA ALA A 22 -21.98 12.72 3.39
C ALA A 22 -20.65 12.90 2.64
N ILE A 23 -19.74 13.75 3.14
CA ILE A 23 -18.38 13.89 2.60
C ILE A 23 -17.44 12.78 3.16
N ALA A 24 -17.83 12.11 4.25
CA ALA A 24 -16.98 11.19 4.99
C ALA A 24 -16.59 9.88 4.24
N PRO A 25 -17.35 9.41 3.23
CA PRO A 25 -16.79 8.40 2.34
C PRO A 25 -17.15 8.64 0.88
N ILE A 26 -16.39 9.48 0.18
CA ILE A 26 -16.12 9.20 -1.25
C ILE A 26 -15.10 8.03 -1.29
N THR A 27 -15.46 6.89 -0.72
CA THR A 27 -14.66 5.67 -0.80
C THR A 27 -14.92 5.03 -2.16
N SER A 28 -14.34 5.61 -3.20
CA SER A 28 -14.05 4.84 -4.40
C SER A 28 -13.15 3.67 -3.97
N ARG A 29 -13.66 2.44 -4.02
CA ARG A 29 -12.86 1.24 -3.75
C ARG A 29 -11.59 1.17 -4.62
N ALA A 30 -11.63 1.78 -5.81
CA ALA A 30 -10.48 1.88 -6.71
C ALA A 30 -9.42 2.89 -6.24
N ALA A 31 -9.80 3.93 -5.48
CA ALA A 31 -8.87 4.96 -5.00
C ALA A 31 -7.96 4.48 -3.85
N ARG A 32 -8.16 3.27 -3.34
CA ARG A 32 -7.37 2.70 -2.24
C ARG A 32 -6.35 1.65 -2.69
N VAL A 33 -6.30 1.33 -3.97
CA VAL A 33 -5.38 0.33 -4.52
C VAL A 33 -4.31 1.03 -5.34
N PHE A 34 -3.05 0.69 -5.12
CA PHE A 34 -1.97 1.15 -5.98
C PHE A 34 -0.98 0.02 -6.26
N TYR A 35 -0.35 0.12 -7.43
CA TYR A 35 0.68 -0.79 -7.89
C TYR A 35 2.04 -0.14 -7.64
N PRO A 36 2.79 -0.53 -6.60
CA PRO A 36 4.21 -0.23 -6.55
C PRO A 36 4.94 -0.95 -7.70
N PRO A 37 6.09 -0.45 -8.16
CA PRO A 37 6.86 -1.12 -9.20
C PRO A 37 7.20 -2.56 -8.85
N SER A 38 7.33 -3.42 -9.87
CA SER A 38 7.76 -4.81 -9.70
C SER A 38 9.11 -4.86 -8.98
N ILE A 39 9.27 -5.85 -8.10
CA ILE A 39 10.46 -5.99 -7.27
C ILE A 39 11.35 -7.07 -7.88
N ALA A 40 12.61 -6.72 -8.11
CA ALA A 40 13.64 -7.67 -8.53
C ALA A 40 14.13 -8.48 -7.33
N ILE A 41 14.21 -9.78 -7.50
CA ILE A 41 14.69 -10.72 -6.50
C ILE A 41 15.97 -11.37 -7.01
N ASP A 42 17.00 -11.35 -6.17
CA ASP A 42 18.19 -12.17 -6.39
C ASP A 42 17.83 -13.63 -6.12
N ALA A 43 17.63 -14.37 -7.21
CA ALA A 43 17.37 -15.81 -7.22
C ALA A 43 18.60 -16.59 -7.66
N SER A 44 19.81 -16.14 -7.28
CA SER A 44 21.06 -16.87 -7.57
C SER A 44 21.25 -18.12 -6.69
N THR A 45 20.56 -18.19 -5.55
CA THR A 45 20.66 -19.29 -4.59
C THR A 45 19.29 -19.76 -4.11
N ASN A 46 19.12 -21.09 -4.01
CA ASN A 46 17.92 -21.67 -3.41
C ASN A 46 17.96 -21.45 -1.90
N GLY A 47 16.80 -21.21 -1.29
CA GLY A 47 16.72 -20.93 0.14
C GLY A 47 15.44 -20.20 0.52
N THR A 48 15.29 -19.93 1.82
CA THR A 48 14.22 -19.09 2.33
C THR A 48 14.79 -17.73 2.72
N PHE A 49 14.13 -16.68 2.25
CA PHE A 49 14.59 -15.31 2.38
C PHE A 49 13.44 -14.40 2.77
N THR A 50 13.79 -13.18 3.12
CA THR A 50 12.83 -12.13 3.44
C THR A 50 13.14 -10.86 2.68
N ILE A 51 12.11 -10.17 2.23
CA ILE A 51 12.21 -8.83 1.66
C ILE A 51 11.16 -7.92 2.31
N ASN A 52 11.55 -6.68 2.61
CA ASN A 52 10.64 -5.70 3.19
C ASN A 52 9.98 -4.89 2.07
N LEU A 53 8.76 -5.27 1.69
CA LEU A 53 7.99 -4.63 0.61
C LEU A 53 7.67 -3.18 0.93
N TYR A 54 7.46 -2.85 2.21
CA TYR A 54 7.23 -1.47 2.64
C TYR A 54 8.46 -0.59 2.40
N ASN A 55 9.65 -1.10 2.72
CA ASN A 55 10.90 -0.37 2.51
C ASN A 55 11.19 -0.15 1.02
N GLU A 56 10.95 -1.16 0.17
CA GLU A 56 11.07 -1.03 -1.29
C GLU A 56 10.15 0.09 -1.81
N TYR A 57 8.90 0.11 -1.35
CA TYR A 57 7.93 1.14 -1.68
C TYR A 57 8.38 2.54 -1.26
N THR A 58 8.73 2.74 0.00
CA THR A 58 9.09 4.07 0.50
C THR A 58 10.35 4.61 -0.15
N THR A 59 11.32 3.74 -0.45
CA THR A 59 12.58 4.14 -1.10
C THR A 59 12.29 4.68 -2.50
N GLN A 60 11.48 3.98 -3.29
CA GLN A 60 11.15 4.41 -4.65
C GLN A 60 10.32 5.70 -4.68
N PHE A 61 9.44 5.90 -3.70
CA PHE A 61 8.57 7.08 -3.61
C PHE A 61 9.30 8.32 -3.05
N ALA A 62 10.30 8.11 -2.19
CA ALA A 62 11.09 9.18 -1.61
C ALA A 62 12.12 9.79 -2.58
N THR A 63 12.63 8.99 -3.53
CA THR A 63 13.66 9.44 -4.49
C THR A 63 13.28 9.12 -5.94
N PRO A 64 12.20 9.73 -6.48
CA PRO A 64 11.87 9.57 -7.89
C PRO A 64 12.99 10.13 -8.78
N VAL A 65 13.40 9.35 -9.79
CA VAL A 65 14.50 9.70 -10.70
C VAL A 65 14.18 10.92 -11.57
N ALA A 66 12.91 11.14 -11.88
CA ALA A 66 12.42 12.28 -12.63
C ALA A 66 11.07 12.74 -12.07
N VAL A 67 10.87 14.06 -12.04
CA VAL A 67 9.62 14.68 -11.58
C VAL A 67 9.16 15.70 -12.62
N SER A 68 7.84 15.80 -12.83
CA SER A 68 7.28 16.82 -13.72
C SER A 68 7.41 18.22 -13.12
N THR A 69 7.52 19.24 -13.97
CA THR A 69 7.55 20.64 -13.52
C THR A 69 6.36 20.96 -12.61
N GLY A 70 6.65 21.45 -11.40
CA GLY A 70 5.64 21.81 -10.40
C GLY A 70 5.16 20.67 -9.49
N ALA A 71 5.62 19.44 -9.70
CA ALA A 71 5.35 18.35 -8.76
C ALA A 71 6.30 18.38 -7.54
N PRO A 72 5.88 17.87 -6.37
CA PRO A 72 6.78 17.63 -5.26
C PRO A 72 7.90 16.65 -5.62
N ASN A 73 9.06 16.80 -4.96
CA ASN A 73 10.22 15.92 -5.16
C ASN A 73 10.10 14.55 -4.50
N ALA A 74 9.02 14.31 -3.74
CA ALA A 74 8.70 13.03 -3.13
C ALA A 74 7.19 12.78 -3.25
N ILE A 75 6.84 11.53 -3.51
CA ILE A 75 5.44 11.10 -3.54
C ILE A 75 5.03 10.79 -2.09
N PRO A 76 3.90 11.32 -1.58
CA PRO A 76 3.41 10.99 -0.24
C PRO A 76 3.24 9.48 -0.05
N THR A 77 3.55 9.01 1.15
CA THR A 77 3.45 7.59 1.52
C THR A 77 2.51 7.34 2.69
N TYR A 78 2.08 6.09 2.82
CA TYR A 78 1.34 5.59 3.99
C TYR A 78 2.29 4.97 5.00
N ALA A 79 1.86 4.82 6.26
CA ALA A 79 2.61 3.99 7.21
C ALA A 79 2.41 2.50 6.89
N ALA A 80 3.37 1.66 7.29
CA ALA A 80 3.32 0.22 7.01
C ALA A 80 2.02 -0.43 7.55
N THR A 81 1.59 -0.02 8.74
CA THR A 81 0.41 -0.55 9.40
C THR A 81 -0.91 -0.10 8.74
N ASP A 82 -0.88 0.88 7.83
CA ASP A 82 -2.06 1.38 7.13
C ASP A 82 -2.32 0.65 5.80
N LEU A 83 -1.49 -0.35 5.49
CA LEU A 83 -1.52 -1.07 4.22
C LEU A 83 -1.82 -2.57 4.40
N TYR A 84 -2.54 -3.13 3.44
CA TYR A 84 -2.51 -4.54 3.11
C TYR A 84 -1.57 -4.78 1.94
N TYR A 85 -0.80 -5.86 2.00
CA TYR A 85 0.23 -6.23 1.03
C TYR A 85 -0.17 -7.51 0.32
N TYR A 86 -0.05 -7.53 -1.01
CA TYR A 86 -0.35 -8.70 -1.82
C TYR A 86 0.77 -8.95 -2.82
N VAL A 87 1.20 -10.20 -2.97
CA VAL A 87 1.96 -10.66 -4.13
C VAL A 87 0.94 -11.17 -5.14
N THR A 88 0.85 -10.54 -6.30
CA THR A 88 -0.10 -10.89 -7.37
C THR A 88 0.54 -11.71 -8.47
N PHE A 89 1.87 -11.78 -8.52
CA PHE A 89 2.60 -12.66 -9.41
C PHE A 89 3.96 -13.04 -8.82
N ALA A 90 4.29 -14.33 -8.92
CA ALA A 90 5.62 -14.89 -8.75
C ALA A 90 5.72 -16.16 -9.61
N ASP A 91 6.84 -16.35 -10.31
CA ASP A 91 7.06 -17.53 -11.14
C ASP A 91 7.19 -18.79 -10.26
N SER A 92 6.28 -19.75 -10.42
CA SER A 92 6.26 -20.98 -9.62
C SER A 92 7.39 -21.96 -9.93
N THR A 93 8.15 -21.73 -11.00
CA THR A 93 9.37 -22.50 -11.29
C THR A 93 10.58 -21.98 -10.51
N VAL A 94 10.53 -20.71 -10.09
CA VAL A 94 11.55 -20.03 -9.30
C VAL A 94 11.19 -20.04 -7.81
N PHE A 95 9.92 -19.82 -7.49
CA PHE A 95 9.42 -19.65 -6.13
C PHE A 95 8.46 -20.75 -5.71
N ASN A 96 8.58 -21.21 -4.46
CA ASN A 96 7.50 -21.95 -3.82
C ASN A 96 6.43 -20.97 -3.32
N THR A 97 5.38 -20.77 -4.11
CA THR A 97 4.30 -19.82 -3.77
C THR A 97 3.46 -20.27 -2.58
N GLY A 98 3.45 -21.57 -2.26
CA GLY A 98 2.73 -22.13 -1.11
C GLY A 98 3.36 -21.80 0.25
N THR A 99 4.61 -21.35 0.28
CA THR A 99 5.30 -20.93 1.52
C THR A 99 5.36 -19.41 1.71
N MET A 100 4.86 -18.65 0.73
CA MET A 100 4.87 -17.19 0.81
C MET A 100 3.96 -16.70 1.92
N SER A 101 4.48 -15.82 2.77
CA SER A 101 3.73 -15.17 3.83
C SER A 101 4.20 -13.75 4.01
N ILE A 102 3.27 -12.83 4.29
CA ILE A 102 3.56 -11.42 4.52
C ILE A 102 3.06 -11.05 5.90
N ASP A 103 3.91 -10.39 6.70
CA ASP A 103 3.52 -9.90 8.00
C ASP A 103 2.79 -8.53 7.93
N GLY A 104 2.32 -8.04 9.08
CA GLY A 104 1.63 -6.75 9.17
C GLY A 104 2.50 -5.52 8.90
N ASN A 105 3.82 -5.68 8.79
CA ASN A 105 4.78 -4.61 8.49
C ASN A 105 5.22 -4.64 7.01
N GLY A 106 4.65 -5.54 6.20
CA GLY A 106 4.99 -5.70 4.79
C GLY A 106 6.26 -6.50 4.55
N VAL A 107 6.73 -7.30 5.50
CA VAL A 107 7.86 -8.20 5.29
C VAL A 107 7.35 -9.51 4.68
N LEU A 108 7.72 -9.76 3.42
CA LEU A 108 7.45 -10.99 2.71
C LEU A 108 8.54 -12.01 3.01
N THR A 109 8.14 -13.19 3.50
CA THR A 109 8.97 -14.39 3.51
C THR A 109 8.66 -15.22 2.26
N TYR A 110 9.69 -15.69 1.55
CA TYR A 110 9.55 -16.48 0.33
C TYR A 110 10.66 -17.54 0.22
N THR A 111 10.40 -18.60 -0.55
CA THR A 111 11.38 -19.67 -0.80
C THR A 111 11.70 -19.78 -2.28
N ILE A 112 12.99 -19.73 -2.62
CA ILE A 112 13.52 -19.97 -3.96
C ILE A 112 13.81 -21.46 -4.12
N ILE A 113 13.26 -22.06 -5.18
CA ILE A 113 13.35 -23.50 -5.49
C ILE A 113 14.03 -23.79 -6.84
N GLY A 114 14.26 -22.77 -7.65
CA GLY A 114 14.93 -22.88 -8.94
C GLY A 114 15.33 -21.50 -9.43
N GLN A 115 16.26 -21.45 -10.38
CA GLN A 115 16.77 -20.18 -10.88
C GLN A 115 15.96 -19.75 -12.11
N PRO A 116 15.73 -18.44 -12.31
CA PRO A 116 15.03 -17.95 -13.48
C PRO A 116 15.80 -18.31 -14.75
N THR A 117 15.08 -18.58 -15.84
CA THR A 117 15.69 -18.79 -17.16
C THR A 117 16.29 -17.51 -17.72
N ASP A 118 15.77 -16.36 -17.29
CA ASP A 118 16.25 -15.03 -17.63
C ASP A 118 17.08 -14.42 -16.48
N LEU A 119 17.80 -13.34 -16.76
CA LEU A 119 18.75 -12.74 -15.82
C LEU A 119 18.15 -12.25 -14.48
N ASN A 120 16.83 -12.12 -14.36
CA ASN A 120 16.18 -11.61 -13.15
C ASN A 120 14.90 -12.38 -12.82
N ALA A 121 14.66 -12.62 -11.53
CA ALA A 121 13.34 -12.99 -11.03
C ALA A 121 12.59 -11.72 -10.62
N LEU A 122 11.31 -11.61 -11.03
CA LEU A 122 10.44 -10.49 -10.68
C LEU A 122 9.22 -11.00 -9.92
N ILE A 123 8.78 -10.21 -8.93
CA ILE A 123 7.45 -10.35 -8.32
C ILE A 123 6.62 -9.10 -8.58
N ASN A 124 5.32 -9.29 -8.81
CA ASN A 124 4.36 -8.18 -8.84
C ASN A 124 3.65 -8.09 -7.50
N VAL A 125 3.48 -6.87 -7.03
CA VAL A 125 2.87 -6.58 -5.74
C VAL A 125 1.79 -5.52 -5.90
N VAL A 126 0.76 -5.60 -5.06
CA VAL A 126 -0.36 -4.65 -4.99
C VAL A 126 -0.58 -4.26 -3.55
N PHE A 127 -0.68 -2.97 -3.28
CA PHE A 127 -0.93 -2.46 -1.94
C PHE A 127 -2.34 -1.86 -1.87
N VAL A 128 -3.01 -2.09 -0.75
CA VAL A 128 -4.36 -1.58 -0.49
C VAL A 128 -4.36 -0.79 0.81
N VAL A 129 -4.81 0.46 0.77
CA VAL A 129 -4.99 1.31 1.95
C VAL A 129 -6.17 0.81 2.78
N LYS A 130 -5.98 0.68 4.09
CA LYS A 130 -6.99 0.21 5.05
C LYS A 130 -8.16 1.17 5.20
#